data_AF-L9W5Y4-F1
#
_entry.id   AF-L9W5Y4-F1
#
_cell.length_a   1.000
_cell.length_b   1.000
_cell.length_c   1.000
_cell.angle_alpha   90.00
_cell.angle_beta   90.00
_cell.angle_gamma   90.00
#
_symmetry.space_group_name_H-M   'P 1'
#
loop_
_entity.id
_entity.type
_entity.pdbx_description
1 polymer ?
#
loop_
_entity_poly.entity_id
_entity_poly.type
_entity_poly.pdbx_seq_one_letter_code
_entity_poly.pdbx_strand_id
1 'polypeptide(L)'
;MATESRFDEISLTEQVILLAVAAQHREDETPVQTHDLRQVCQTQLEGVDTEVVGTITEADIMRSLYRLEDEGFVEEIETGRTSPTGKGRPSYTLAITLEEVYEGVTDDLIEDDH
;
A
#
# COMPACT_ATOMS: atom_id res chain seq x y z
N MET A 1 -23.68 8.35 -14.04
CA MET A 1 -22.33 8.92 -14.16
C MET A 1 -21.51 8.12 -13.18
N ALA A 2 -20.67 7.22 -13.67
CA ALA A 2 -19.73 6.51 -12.80
C ALA A 2 -18.83 7.60 -12.24
N THR A 3 -18.87 7.80 -10.93
CA THR A 3 -17.77 8.49 -10.27
C THR A 3 -16.58 7.60 -10.55
N GLU A 4 -15.74 7.97 -11.51
CA GLU A 4 -14.42 7.38 -11.70
C GLU A 4 -13.74 7.53 -10.34
N SER A 5 -13.73 6.44 -9.58
CA SER A 5 -13.10 6.43 -8.27
C SER A 5 -11.61 6.56 -8.56
N ARG A 6 -10.87 7.46 -7.90
CA ARG A 6 -9.40 7.59 -8.08
C ARG A 6 -8.64 6.27 -7.93
N PHE A 7 -9.28 5.27 -7.33
CA PHE A 7 -8.81 3.89 -7.22
C PHE A 7 -8.78 3.13 -8.56
N ASP A 8 -9.58 3.52 -9.55
CA ASP A 8 -9.55 2.98 -10.93
C ASP A 8 -8.33 3.49 -11.72
N GLU A 9 -7.76 4.63 -11.29
CA GLU A 9 -6.56 5.23 -11.89
C GLU A 9 -5.26 4.57 -11.41
N ILE A 10 -5.33 3.73 -10.37
CA ILE A 10 -4.22 2.96 -9.84
C ILE A 10 -4.38 1.47 -10.19
N SER A 11 -3.26 0.84 -10.53
CA SER A 11 -3.15 -0.57 -10.86
C SER A 11 -3.48 -1.49 -9.68
N LEU A 12 -3.81 -2.75 -9.98
CA LEU A 12 -4.05 -3.77 -8.97
C LEU A 12 -2.87 -3.92 -7.98
N THR A 13 -1.62 -3.80 -8.47
CA THR A 13 -0.43 -3.84 -7.60
C THR A 13 -0.40 -2.65 -6.63
N GLU A 14 -0.75 -1.45 -7.08
CA GLU A 14 -0.85 -0.27 -6.23
C GLU A 14 -1.98 -0.40 -5.21
N GLN A 15 -3.13 -0.96 -5.60
CA GLN A 15 -4.23 -1.24 -4.67
C GLN A 15 -3.84 -2.27 -3.60
N VAL A 16 -3.13 -3.34 -3.97
CA VAL A 16 -2.59 -4.33 -3.02
C VAL A 16 -1.62 -3.68 -2.03
N ILE A 17 -0.73 -2.83 -2.52
CA ILE A 17 0.24 -2.13 -1.65
C ILE A 17 -0.47 -1.13 -0.75
N LEU A 18 -1.49 -0.43 -1.25
CA LEU A 18 -2.33 0.46 -0.45
C LEU A 18 -3.06 -0.31 0.66
N LEU A 19 -3.59 -1.50 0.36
CA LEU A 19 -4.18 -2.40 1.36
C LEU A 19 -3.16 -2.86 2.40
N ALA A 20 -1.92 -3.16 1.99
CA ALA A 20 -0.85 -3.51 2.93
C ALA A 20 -0.50 -2.34 3.87
N VAL A 21 -0.44 -1.10 3.35
CA VAL A 21 -0.29 0.10 4.19
C VAL A 21 -1.49 0.27 5.12
N ALA A 22 -2.71 0.02 4.64
CA ALA A 22 -3.94 0.08 5.44
C ALA A 22 -3.98 -0.95 6.56
N ALA A 23 -3.55 -2.18 6.31
CA ALA A 23 -3.42 -3.20 7.34
C ALA A 23 -2.48 -2.75 8.44
N GLN A 24 -1.27 -2.28 8.09
CA GLN A 24 -0.31 -1.78 9.08
C GLN A 24 -0.82 -0.53 9.81
N HIS A 25 -1.56 0.36 9.13
CA HIS A 25 -2.14 1.55 9.77
C HIS A 25 -3.22 1.17 10.78
N ARG A 26 -4.05 0.16 10.46
CA ARG A 26 -5.06 -0.41 11.35
C ARG A 26 -4.46 -1.03 12.61
N GLU A 27 -3.24 -1.57 12.51
CA GLU A 27 -2.50 -2.14 13.65
C GLU A 27 -1.60 -1.11 14.38
N ASP A 28 -1.73 0.19 14.07
CA ASP A 28 -0.88 1.27 14.60
C ASP A 28 0.64 1.06 14.32
N GLU A 29 0.96 0.33 13.25
CA GLU A 29 2.33 0.00 12.81
C GLU A 29 2.87 0.93 11.70
N THR A 30 2.12 1.97 11.32
CA THR A 30 2.63 3.07 10.47
C THR A 30 3.51 4.06 11.26
N PRO A 31 4.51 4.70 10.63
CA PRO A 31 4.84 4.66 9.20
C PRO A 31 5.63 3.42 8.80
N VAL A 32 5.25 2.82 7.69
CA VAL A 32 5.82 1.57 7.16
C VAL A 32 7.01 1.82 6.25
N GLN A 33 7.95 0.88 6.20
CA GLN A 33 9.04 0.93 5.22
C GLN A 33 8.84 -0.11 4.12
N THR A 34 9.47 0.13 2.98
CA THR A 34 9.40 -0.74 1.78
C THR A 34 9.71 -2.21 2.05
N HIS A 35 10.64 -2.49 2.97
CA HIS A 35 11.02 -3.85 3.31
C HIS A 35 9.98 -4.61 4.15
N ASP A 36 9.23 -3.91 5.02
CA ASP A 36 8.16 -4.49 5.83
C ASP A 36 6.95 -4.83 4.94
N LEU A 37 6.60 -3.92 4.03
CA LEU A 37 5.46 -4.06 3.13
C LEU A 37 5.54 -5.30 2.25
N ARG A 38 6.73 -5.77 1.89
CA ARG A 38 6.89 -6.98 1.08
C ARG A 38 6.29 -8.20 1.78
N GLN A 39 6.54 -8.35 3.08
CA GLN A 39 6.03 -9.49 3.84
C GLN A 39 4.52 -9.38 4.03
N VAL A 40 4.03 -8.17 4.33
CA VAL A 40 2.60 -7.89 4.49
C VAL A 40 1.82 -8.17 3.21
N CYS A 41 2.34 -7.71 2.06
CA CYS A 41 1.74 -8.00 0.75
C CYS A 41 1.67 -9.51 0.52
N GLN A 42 2.73 -10.26 0.81
CA GLN A 42 2.70 -11.72 0.65
C GLN A 42 1.60 -12.36 1.49
N THR A 43 1.49 -12.00 2.78
CA THR A 43 0.47 -12.54 3.68
C THR A 43 -0.95 -12.19 3.24
N GLN A 44 -1.21 -10.95 2.82
CA GLN A 44 -2.53 -10.54 2.34
C GLN A 44 -2.93 -11.26 1.04
N LEU A 45 -1.96 -11.63 0.21
CA LEU A 45 -2.20 -12.31 -1.06
C LEU A 45 -2.33 -13.82 -0.95
N GLU A 46 -2.00 -14.43 0.20
CA GLU A 46 -2.17 -15.88 0.41
C GLU A 46 -3.64 -16.31 0.31
N GLY A 47 -4.59 -15.38 0.47
CA GLY A 47 -6.04 -15.62 0.32
C GLY A 47 -6.65 -15.19 -1.03
N VAL A 48 -5.91 -14.47 -1.87
CA VAL A 48 -6.46 -13.92 -3.13
C VAL A 48 -5.89 -14.69 -4.32
N ASP A 49 -6.76 -15.27 -5.15
CA ASP A 49 -6.42 -16.00 -6.40
C ASP A 49 -5.79 -15.07 -7.45
N THR A 50 -4.57 -14.63 -7.18
CA THR A 50 -3.87 -13.66 -8.02
C THR A 50 -2.53 -14.21 -8.50
N GLU A 51 -2.59 -15.05 -9.54
CA GLU A 51 -1.41 -15.37 -10.35
C GLU A 51 -0.65 -14.11 -10.82
N VAL A 52 -1.32 -12.96 -10.85
CA VAL A 52 -0.78 -11.64 -11.22
C VAL A 52 0.14 -11.04 -10.15
N VAL A 53 -0.05 -11.37 -8.86
CA VAL A 53 0.65 -10.68 -7.76
C VAL A 53 1.80 -11.49 -7.17
N GLY A 54 1.96 -12.75 -7.59
CA GLY A 54 3.02 -13.67 -7.15
C GLY A 54 4.48 -13.22 -7.40
N THR A 55 4.71 -12.00 -7.93
CA THR A 55 6.05 -11.46 -8.19
C THR A 55 6.24 -9.99 -7.78
N ILE A 56 5.50 -9.47 -6.79
CA ILE A 56 5.80 -8.11 -6.28
C ILE A 56 7.25 -8.06 -5.76
N THR A 57 8.07 -7.22 -6.40
CA THR A 57 9.45 -6.94 -5.98
C THR A 57 9.53 -5.67 -5.13
N GLU A 58 10.63 -5.47 -4.40
CA GLU A 58 10.88 -4.21 -3.67
C GLU A 58 10.86 -2.98 -4.60
N ALA A 59 11.26 -3.15 -5.86
CA ALA A 59 11.22 -2.08 -6.86
C ALA A 59 9.77 -1.73 -7.27
N ASP A 60 8.90 -2.74 -7.38
CA ASP A 60 7.48 -2.52 -7.67
C ASP A 60 6.79 -1.84 -6.47
N ILE A 61 7.15 -2.24 -5.25
CA ILE A 61 6.68 -1.58 -4.03
C ILE A 61 7.10 -0.11 -4.00
N MET A 62 8.39 0.18 -4.24
CA MET A 62 8.87 1.56 -4.29
C MET A 62 8.14 2.40 -5.34
N ARG A 63 8.00 1.89 -6.58
CA ARG A 63 7.31 2.63 -7.65
C ARG A 63 5.85 2.91 -7.30
N SER A 64 5.17 1.91 -6.75
CA SER A 64 3.78 2.02 -6.36
C SER A 64 3.61 3.03 -5.22
N LEU A 65 4.50 3.04 -4.23
CA LEU A 65 4.45 4.01 -3.14
C LEU A 65 4.67 5.44 -3.63
N TYR A 66 5.59 5.67 -4.57
CA TYR A 66 5.73 7.00 -5.19
C TYR A 66 4.47 7.40 -5.95
N ARG A 67 3.83 6.48 -6.67
CA ARG A 67 2.58 6.76 -7.37
C ARG A 67 1.44 7.04 -6.41
N LEU A 68 1.30 6.24 -5.36
CA LEU A 68 0.28 6.42 -4.33
C LEU A 68 0.48 7.73 -3.56
N GLU A 69 1.72 8.18 -3.38
CA GLU A 69 2.04 9.48 -2.77
C GLU A 69 1.66 10.64 -3.70
N ASP A 70 2.04 10.56 -4.98
CA ASP A 70 1.66 11.54 -6.02
C ASP A 70 0.12 11.68 -6.16
N GLU A 71 -0.61 10.57 -6.05
CA GLU A 71 -2.07 10.53 -6.11
C GLU A 71 -2.75 10.82 -4.74
N GLY A 72 -1.96 11.03 -3.68
CA GLY A 72 -2.45 11.45 -2.35
C GLY A 72 -3.15 10.36 -1.53
N PHE A 73 -2.85 9.08 -1.78
CA PHE A 73 -3.31 7.96 -0.95
C PHE A 73 -2.42 7.72 0.27
N VAL A 74 -1.12 7.96 0.12
CA VAL A 74 -0.12 7.84 1.20
C VAL A 74 0.71 9.11 1.31
N GLU A 75 1.35 9.31 2.46
CA GLU A 75 2.27 10.41 2.71
C GLU A 75 3.63 9.84 3.12
N GLU A 76 4.71 10.36 2.54
CA GLU A 76 6.08 10.07 2.99
C GLU A 76 6.36 10.81 4.30
N ILE A 77 6.70 10.06 5.33
CA ILE A 77 7.10 10.57 6.64
C ILE A 77 8.61 10.49 6.79
N GLU A 78 9.22 11.65 7.04
CA GLU A 78 10.61 11.75 7.48
C GLU A 78 10.75 11.18 8.90
N THR A 79 10.99 9.87 9.00
CA THR A 79 11.38 9.28 10.29
C THR A 79 12.81 9.72 10.58
N GLY A 80 13.01 10.52 11.63
CA GLY A 80 14.30 11.10 12.03
C GLY A 80 15.43 10.11 12.36
N ARG A 81 15.31 8.83 11.96
CA ARG A 81 16.40 7.85 11.90
C ARG A 81 17.32 8.18 10.71
N THR A 82 18.07 9.26 10.85
CA THR A 82 19.19 9.57 9.96
C THR A 82 20.24 8.47 10.07
N SER A 83 20.27 7.56 9.09
CA SER A 83 21.45 6.74 8.84
C SER A 83 22.68 7.63 8.68
N PRO A 84 23.88 7.21 9.13
CA PRO A 84 25.11 8.01 9.03
C PRO A 84 25.52 8.35 7.59
N THR A 85 24.85 7.77 6.58
CA THR A 85 25.03 8.03 5.14
C THR A 85 23.99 9.00 4.54
N GLY A 86 23.12 9.61 5.35
CA GLY A 86 22.31 10.75 4.93
C GLY A 86 21.06 10.46 4.09
N LYS A 87 20.66 9.19 3.95
CA LYS A 87 19.34 8.83 3.42
C LYS A 87 18.80 7.64 4.21
N GLY A 88 17.85 7.87 5.11
CA GLY A 88 16.97 6.81 5.57
C GLY A 88 16.16 6.28 4.40
N ARG A 89 15.67 5.03 4.47
CA ARG A 89 14.66 4.58 3.51
C ARG A 89 13.37 5.38 3.79
N PRO A 90 12.64 5.82 2.75
CA PRO A 90 11.39 6.52 2.94
C PRO A 90 10.42 5.64 3.73
N SER A 91 9.68 6.26 4.63
CA SER A 91 8.62 5.61 5.42
C SER A 91 7.29 6.23 5.02
N TYR A 92 6.22 5.45 4.94
CA TYR A 92 4.93 5.92 4.43
C TYR A 92 3.83 5.70 5.46
N THR A 93 2.87 6.61 5.50
CA THR A 93 1.61 6.46 6.25
C THR A 93 0.42 6.68 5.34
N LEU A 94 -0.76 6.23 5.75
CA LEU A 94 -2.00 6.54 5.06
C LEU A 94 -2.31 8.04 5.14
N ALA A 95 -2.64 8.64 4.00
CA ALA A 95 -3.11 10.01 3.89
C ALA A 95 -4.65 10.09 3.84
N ILE A 96 -5.32 8.96 3.62
CA ILE A 96 -6.78 8.81 3.54
C ILE A 96 -7.28 7.90 4.67
N THR A 97 -8.59 7.83 4.89
CA THR A 97 -9.14 6.96 5.94
C THR A 97 -9.10 5.49 5.53
N LEU A 98 -9.07 4.59 6.52
CA LEU A 98 -9.21 3.14 6.28
C LEU A 98 -10.52 2.83 5.52
N GLU A 99 -11.61 3.50 5.91
CA GLU A 99 -12.92 3.36 5.25
C GLU A 99 -12.81 3.68 3.75
N GLU A 100 -12.18 4.80 3.38
CA GLU A 100 -11.97 5.14 1.97
C GLU A 100 -11.15 4.10 1.22
N VAL A 101 -10.14 3.49 1.84
CA VAL A 101 -9.35 2.43 1.20
C VAL A 101 -10.22 1.22 0.93
N TYR A 102 -10.92 0.70 1.94
CA TYR A 102 -11.71 -0.52 1.82
C TYR A 102 -12.97 -0.34 0.97
N GLU A 103 -13.53 0.87 0.86
CA GLU A 103 -14.62 1.15 -0.07
C GLU A 103 -14.14 1.41 -1.50
N GLY A 104 -12.86 1.74 -1.69
CA GLY A 104 -12.31 2.20 -2.95
C GLY A 104 -11.58 1.14 -3.78
N VAL A 105 -10.85 0.22 -3.13
CA VAL A 105 -10.14 -0.86 -3.82
C VAL A 105 -11.12 -1.90 -4.38
N THR A 106 -10.68 -2.66 -5.39
CA THR A 106 -11.54 -3.66 -6.04
C THR A 106 -12.00 -4.72 -5.03
N ASP A 107 -13.29 -5.11 -5.11
CA ASP A 107 -13.90 -6.10 -4.21
C ASP A 107 -13.12 -7.43 -4.22
N ASP A 108 -12.55 -7.85 -5.36
CA ASP A 108 -11.73 -9.07 -5.46
C ASP A 108 -10.55 -9.10 -4.47
N LEU A 109 -10.09 -7.94 -3.97
CA LEU A 109 -9.02 -7.85 -2.98
C LEU A 109 -9.51 -7.88 -1.53
N ILE A 110 -10.81 -7.75 -1.29
CA ILE A 110 -11.43 -7.66 0.04
C ILE A 110 -12.20 -8.95 0.37
N GLU A 111 -12.51 -9.79 -0.63
CA GLU A 111 -13.25 -11.04 -0.47
C GLU A 111 -12.47 -12.10 0.35
N ASP A 112 -12.42 -11.95 1.68
CA ASP A 112 -12.17 -13.03 2.65
C ASP A 112 -12.80 -12.71 4.05
N ASP A 113 -14.04 -12.22 4.08
CA ASP A 113 -14.84 -12.21 5.33
C ASP A 113 -16.30 -12.54 5.04
N HIS A 114 -16.61 -13.84 4.92
CA HIS A 114 -17.98 -14.33 5.10
C HIS A 114 -18.05 -15.70 5.77
#